data_AF-A0A2G9TMH8-F1
#
_entry.id   AF-A0A2G9TMH8-F1
#
_cell.length_a   1.000
_cell.length_b   1.000
_cell.length_c   1.000
_cell.angle_alpha   90.00
_cell.angle_beta   90.00
_cell.angle_gamma   90.00
#
_symmetry.space_group_name_H-M   'P 1'
#
loop_
_entity.id
_entity.type
_entity.pdbx_description
1 polymer ?
#
loop_
_entity_poly.entity_id
_entity_poly.type
_entity_poly.pdbx_seq_one_letter_code
_entity_poly.pdbx_strand_id
1 'polypeptide(L)'
;VPLYRGKAARRHRHPTNVSTISEQLKKRTAYRSYGGYRVQLENYEDMEYYGNIQIGSPPQTFSVVFDTGSASLWVPCANCDQSMAECRDHRK
;
A
#
# COMPACT_ATOMS: atom_id res chain seq x y z
N VAL A 1 5.24 -21.89 5.64
CA VAL A 1 4.01 -22.32 4.94
C VAL A 1 4.31 -22.36 3.43
N PRO A 2 4.23 -23.51 2.73
CA PRO A 2 4.60 -23.56 1.31
C PRO A 2 3.48 -22.97 0.45
N LEU A 3 3.81 -22.01 -0.41
CA LEU A 3 2.86 -21.48 -1.40
C LEU A 3 2.82 -22.39 -2.63
N TYR A 4 1.63 -22.91 -2.93
CA TYR A 4 1.38 -23.69 -4.14
C TYR A 4 1.39 -22.80 -5.38
N ARG A 5 1.99 -23.32 -6.47
CA ARG A 5 2.12 -22.65 -7.76
C ARG A 5 0.74 -22.35 -8.37
N GLY A 6 0.39 -21.06 -8.47
CA GLY A 6 -0.77 -20.61 -9.22
C GLY A 6 -0.68 -20.99 -10.71
N LYS A 7 -1.82 -21.28 -11.33
CA LYS A 7 -1.94 -21.68 -12.75
C LYS A 7 -1.22 -20.68 -13.67
N ALA A 8 -0.60 -21.21 -14.72
CA ALA A 8 0.16 -20.45 -15.72
C ALA A 8 -0.63 -19.24 -16.23
N ALA A 9 0.06 -18.09 -16.32
CA ALA A 9 -0.46 -16.88 -16.95
C ALA A 9 -1.06 -17.24 -18.31
N ARG A 10 -2.34 -16.91 -18.51
CA ARG A 10 -3.00 -16.97 -19.83
C ARG A 10 -2.04 -16.35 -20.85
N ARG A 11 -1.67 -17.09 -21.89
CA ARG A 11 -1.03 -16.49 -23.08
C ARG A 11 -1.94 -15.37 -23.57
N HIS A 12 -1.55 -14.13 -23.31
CA HIS A 12 -2.16 -12.98 -23.95
C HIS A 12 -1.90 -13.14 -25.45
N ARG A 13 -2.94 -13.50 -26.19
CA ARG A 13 -2.93 -13.49 -27.65
C ARG A 13 -2.63 -12.05 -28.06
N HIS A 14 -1.57 -11.84 -28.83
CA HIS A 14 -1.19 -10.52 -29.32
C HIS A 14 -2.41 -9.96 -30.09
N PRO A 15 -2.94 -8.77 -29.74
CA PRO A 15 -4.00 -8.16 -30.50
C PRO A 15 -3.46 -7.88 -31.90
N THR A 16 -4.05 -8.50 -32.93
CA THR A 16 -3.69 -8.29 -34.33
C THR A 16 -4.51 -7.17 -34.98
N ASN A 17 -5.53 -6.67 -34.28
CA ASN A 17 -6.37 -5.58 -34.74
C ASN A 17 -5.91 -4.24 -34.17
N VAL A 18 -5.69 -3.27 -35.06
CA VAL A 18 -5.29 -1.89 -34.75
C VAL A 18 -6.27 -1.21 -33.81
N SER A 19 -7.59 -1.49 -33.90
CA SER A 19 -8.59 -0.90 -32.99
C SER A 19 -8.36 -1.37 -31.54
N THR A 20 -8.13 -2.67 -31.35
CA THR A 20 -7.85 -3.25 -30.03
C THR A 20 -6.51 -2.76 -29.46
N ILE A 21 -5.48 -2.62 -30.31
CA ILE A 21 -4.20 -2.02 -29.90
C ILE A 21 -4.43 -0.57 -29.44
N SER A 22 -5.19 0.22 -30.19
CA SER A 22 -5.46 1.62 -29.86
C SER A 22 -6.22 1.78 -28.54
N GLU A 23 -7.20 0.91 -28.25
CA GLU A 23 -7.93 0.90 -26.98
C GLU A 23 -7.06 0.49 -25.80
N GLN A 24 -6.20 -0.53 -25.99
CA GLN A 24 -5.25 -0.95 -24.95
C GLN A 24 -4.22 0.14 -24.65
N LEU A 25 -3.70 0.81 -25.68
CA LEU A 25 -2.79 1.93 -25.50
C LEU A 25 -3.46 3.10 -24.77
N LYS A 26 -4.71 3.45 -25.12
CA LYS A 26 -5.50 4.47 -24.40
C LYS A 26 -5.70 4.12 -22.93
N LYS A 27 -6.04 2.87 -22.60
CA LYS A 27 -6.15 2.40 -21.20
C LYS A 27 -4.82 2.50 -20.45
N ARG A 28 -3.70 2.16 -21.09
CA ARG A 28 -2.36 2.29 -20.51
C ARG A 28 -1.97 3.76 -20.30
N THR A 29 -2.35 4.66 -21.21
CA THR A 29 -2.07 6.10 -21.04
C THR A 29 -2.97 6.71 -19.96
N ALA A 30 -4.24 6.30 -19.87
CA ALA A 30 -5.14 6.73 -18.81
C ALA A 30 -4.66 6.30 -17.41
N TYR A 31 -4.17 5.05 -17.27
CA TYR A 31 -3.55 4.59 -16.02
C TYR A 31 -2.29 5.41 -15.66
N ARG A 32 -1.51 5.84 -16.65
CA ARG A 32 -0.34 6.71 -16.45
C ARG A 32 -0.69 8.17 -16.16
N SER A 33 -1.90 8.61 -16.53
CA SER A 33 -2.40 9.97 -16.32
C SER A 33 -2.94 10.19 -14.91
N TYR A 34 -3.33 9.13 -14.19
CA TYR A 34 -3.45 9.18 -12.75
C TYR A 34 -2.04 9.29 -12.20
N GLY A 35 -1.59 10.50 -11.88
CA GLY A 35 -0.38 10.73 -11.09
C GLY A 35 -0.58 10.11 -9.71
N GLY A 36 -0.43 8.80 -9.62
CA GLY A 36 -0.70 8.03 -8.42
C GLY A 36 0.21 8.51 -7.31
N TYR A 37 -0.39 8.92 -6.19
CA TYR A 37 0.35 9.22 -4.99
C TYR A 37 1.11 7.96 -4.56
N ARG A 38 2.43 8.07 -4.46
CA ARG A 38 3.30 6.96 -4.09
C ARG A 38 3.81 7.19 -2.69
N VAL A 39 3.65 6.17 -1.86
CA VAL A 39 4.22 6.13 -0.50
C VAL A 39 5.38 5.15 -0.51
N GLN A 40 6.52 5.57 0.01
CA GLN A 40 7.66 4.68 0.24
C GLN A 40 7.33 3.78 1.43
N LEU A 41 7.53 2.47 1.26
CA LEU A 41 7.38 1.50 2.34
C LEU A 41 8.75 1.00 2.81
N GLU A 42 8.85 0.79 4.10
CA GLU A 42 9.95 0.12 4.79
C GLU A 42 9.52 -1.32 5.08
N ASN A 43 10.50 -2.23 5.01
CA ASN A 43 10.29 -3.64 5.27
C ASN A 43 10.92 -3.99 6.62
N TYR A 44 10.11 -4.53 7.52
CA TYR A 44 10.57 -5.10 8.77
C TYR A 44 10.47 -6.62 8.71
N GLU A 45 11.65 -7.25 8.56
CA GLU A 45 11.85 -8.70 8.62
C GLU A 45 10.96 -9.53 7.68
N ASP A 46 10.52 -8.98 6.55
CA ASP A 46 9.54 -9.59 5.64
C ASP A 46 8.18 -9.93 6.28
N MET A 47 7.93 -9.43 7.50
CA MET A 47 6.69 -9.62 8.23
C MET A 47 5.75 -8.42 8.11
N GLU A 48 6.32 -7.21 8.07
CA GLU A 48 5.55 -5.97 8.07
C GLU A 48 6.10 -4.98 7.05
N TYR A 49 5.20 -4.39 6.26
CA TYR A 49 5.50 -3.31 5.34
C TYR A 49 4.74 -2.07 5.79
N TYR A 50 5.47 -1.08 6.28
CA TYR A 50 4.88 0.16 6.82
C TYR A 50 5.42 1.37 6.07
N GLY A 51 4.70 2.47 6.13
CA GLY A 51 5.14 3.75 5.59
C GLY A 51 4.67 4.91 6.46
N ASN A 52 5.11 6.11 6.12
CA ASN A 52 4.83 7.29 6.94
C ASN A 52 3.59 8.05 6.44
N ILE A 53 2.75 8.46 7.38
CA ILE A 53 1.67 9.42 7.19
C ILE A 53 1.84 10.61 8.13
N GLN A 54 1.16 11.72 7.84
CA GLN A 54 1.14 12.89 8.71
C GLN A 54 -0.29 13.24 9.11
N ILE A 55 -0.51 13.52 10.39
CA ILE A 55 -1.81 13.89 10.94
C ILE A 55 -1.69 15.23 11.68
N GLY A 56 -2.70 16.09 11.50
CA GLY A 56 -2.85 17.33 12.25
C GLY A 56 -2.14 18.54 11.65
N SER A 57 -2.17 19.64 12.41
CA SER A 57 -1.51 20.91 12.11
C SER A 57 -1.09 21.56 13.44
N PRO A 58 0.21 21.60 13.80
CA PRO A 58 1.36 21.17 12.98
C PRO A 58 1.37 19.65 12.69
N PRO A 59 1.97 19.22 11.57
CA PRO A 59 1.98 17.81 11.18
C PRO A 59 2.77 16.94 12.16
N GLN A 60 2.18 15.84 12.60
CA GLN A 60 2.83 14.77 13.37
C GLN A 60 2.98 13.52 12.50
N THR A 61 4.17 12.94 12.45
CA THR A 61 4.47 11.79 11.59
C THR A 61 4.22 10.48 12.33
N PHE A 62 3.48 9.56 11.71
CA PHE A 62 3.21 8.22 12.21
C PHE A 62 3.66 7.17 11.18
N SER A 63 4.26 6.09 11.65
CA SER A 63 4.55 4.90 10.83
C SER A 63 3.34 3.95 10.93
N VAL A 64 2.77 3.59 9.78
CA VAL A 64 1.52 2.81 9.70
C VAL A 64 1.64 1.69 8.68
N VAL A 65 0.96 0.57 8.95
CA VAL A 65 0.74 -0.51 7.98
C VAL A 65 -0.43 -0.15 7.08
N PHE A 66 -0.26 -0.27 5.77
CA PHE A 66 -1.33 -0.07 4.78
C PHE A 66 -2.10 -1.37 4.58
N ASP A 67 -3.06 -1.63 5.47
CA ASP A 67 -3.83 -2.88 5.52
C ASP A 67 -5.04 -2.87 4.58
N THR A 68 -5.07 -3.79 3.60
CA THR A 68 -6.21 -3.98 2.68
C THR A 68 -7.34 -4.84 3.28
N GLY A 69 -7.10 -5.48 4.43
CA GLY A 69 -8.06 -6.30 5.16
C GLY A 69 -8.99 -5.52 6.09
N SER A 70 -8.77 -4.21 6.25
CA SER A 70 -9.59 -3.34 7.09
C SER A 70 -9.92 -2.00 6.43
N ALA A 71 -10.78 -1.20 7.07
CA ALA A 71 -11.25 0.08 6.55
C ALA A 71 -11.13 1.23 7.57
N SER A 72 -10.43 1.00 8.69
CA SER A 72 -10.29 1.97 9.78
C SER A 72 -8.84 2.45 9.90
N LEU A 73 -8.65 3.74 10.12
CA LEU A 73 -7.37 4.32 10.52
C LEU A 73 -7.37 4.51 12.04
N TRP A 74 -6.33 4.03 12.70
CA TRP A 74 -6.10 4.25 14.12
C TRP A 74 -4.62 4.53 14.36
N VAL A 75 -4.33 5.38 15.34
CA VAL A 75 -2.99 5.66 15.84
C VAL A 75 -3.03 5.70 17.37
N PRO A 76 -1.94 5.38 18.09
CA PRO A 76 -1.89 5.53 19.54
C PRO A 76 -2.21 6.97 19.97
N CYS A 77 -3.00 7.12 21.03
CA CYS A 77 -3.29 8.44 21.58
C CYS A 77 -2.13 8.95 22.46
N ALA A 78 -1.99 10.27 22.56
CA ALA A 78 -0.92 10.89 23.35
C ALA A 78 -0.97 10.52 24.85
N ASN A 79 -2.17 10.26 25.37
CA ASN A 79 -2.42 9.88 26.76
C ASN A 79 -2.58 8.37 26.96
N CYS A 80 -2.11 7.54 26.01
CA CYS A 80 -2.18 6.10 26.18
C CYS A 80 -1.39 5.65 27.43
N ASP A 81 -1.90 4.61 28.10
CA ASP A 81 -1.26 4.05 29.29
C ASP A 81 0.11 3.46 28.96
N GLN A 82 1.14 3.98 29.63
CA GLN A 82 2.54 3.56 29.47
C GLN A 82 2.83 2.20 30.09
N SER A 83 1.93 1.68 30.92
CA SER A 83 2.02 0.30 31.39
C SER A 83 1.88 -0.71 30.24
N MET A 84 1.27 -0.30 29.13
CA MET A 84 1.09 -1.13 27.93
C MET A 84 2.27 -0.98 26.96
N ALA A 85 2.83 -2.11 26.53
CA ALA A 85 4.01 -2.14 25.68
C ALA A 85 3.74 -1.47 24.33
N GLU A 86 2.55 -1.65 23.76
CA GLU A 86 2.14 -1.07 22.49
C GLU A 86 2.21 0.45 22.53
N CYS A 87 1.89 1.06 23.67
CA CYS A 87 1.92 2.52 23.81
C CYS A 87 3.29 3.04 24.23
N ARG A 88 4.01 2.30 25.07
CA ARG A 88 5.39 2.64 25.45
C ARG A 88 6.33 2.59 24.24
N ASP A 89 6.20 1.57 23.41
CA ASP A 89 7.14 1.28 22.32
C ASP A 89 6.81 2.09 21.05
N HIS A 90 5.61 2.66 20.96
CA HIS A 90 5.21 3.60 19.90
C HIS A 90 5.26 5.08 20.31
N ARG A 91 5.75 5.37 21.52
CA ARG A 91 6.02 6.74 21.94
C ARG A 91 7.32 7.23 21.28
N LYS A 92 7.19 8.17 20.35
CA LYS A 92 8.31 8.97 19.83
C LYS A 92 8.25 10.38 20.42
#